data_AF-A0A2V7I5M0-F1
#
_entry.id   AF-A0A2V7I5M0-F1
#
_cell.length_a   1.000
_cell.length_b   1.000
_cell.length_c   1.000
_cell.angle_alpha   90.00
_cell.angle_beta   90.00
_cell.angle_gamma   90.00
#
_symmetry.space_group_name_H-M   'P 1'
#
loop_
_entity.id
_entity.type
_entity.pdbx_description
1 polymer ?
#
loop_
_entity_poly.entity_id
_entity_poly.type
_entity_poly.pdbx_seq_one_letter_code
_entity_poly.pdbx_strand_id
1 'polypeptide(L)' 'MRIVDLSMTVEECDSAPFAKDEYYFKLRPIVTWEEKGFVSNLVEMTVHAGTHIDSPHHSRRDDRRGHRHRSHLQGHR' A
#
# COMPACT_ATOMS: atom_id res chain seq x y z
N MET A 1 -4.35 -28.31 1.38
CA MET A 1 -3.78 -26.94 1.32
C MET A 1 -4.31 -26.16 2.51
N ARG A 2 -3.50 -25.31 3.15
CA ARG A 2 -3.95 -24.43 4.25
C ARG A 2 -3.97 -22.99 3.76
N ILE A 3 -4.89 -22.19 4.31
CA ILE A 3 -4.97 -20.75 4.09
C ILE A 3 -4.46 -20.07 5.34
N VAL A 4 -3.59 -19.07 5.17
CA VAL A 4 -3.04 -18.25 6.25
C VAL A 4 -3.22 -16.79 5.83
N ASP A 5 -3.82 -15.99 6.71
CA ASP A 5 -3.94 -14.55 6.51
C ASP A 5 -2.66 -13.84 6.96
N LEU A 6 -2.13 -12.97 6.12
CA LEU A 6 -0.92 -12.18 6.36
C LEU A 6 -1.21 -10.67 6.37
N SER A 7 -2.48 -10.29 6.25
CA SER A 7 -2.91 -8.90 6.30
C SER A 7 -3.11 -8.45 7.75
N MET A 8 -2.85 -7.16 8.00
CA MET A 8 -3.23 -6.52 9.26
C MET A 8 -4.61 -5.87 9.17
N THR A 9 -5.27 -5.71 10.31
CA THR A 9 -6.46 -4.85 10.41
C THR A 9 -6.04 -3.39 10.28
N VAL A 10 -6.63 -2.66 9.32
CA VAL A 10 -6.18 -1.31 8.94
C VAL A 10 -6.40 -0.27 10.05
N GLU A 11 -7.42 -0.45 10.90
CA GLU A 11 -7.65 0.42 12.07
C GLU A 11 -6.45 0.43 13.05
N GLU A 12 -5.68 -0.66 13.11
CA GLU A 12 -4.52 -0.78 14.00
C GLU A 12 -3.32 0.06 13.52
N CYS A 13 -3.34 0.59 12.29
CA CYS A 13 -2.29 1.45 11.76
C CYS A 13 -2.06 2.73 12.56
N ASP A 14 -3.07 3.22 13.29
CA ASP A 14 -2.92 4.42 14.12
C ASP A 14 -2.12 4.14 15.41
N SER A 15 -1.97 2.86 15.79
CA SER A 15 -1.39 2.46 17.08
C SER A 15 0.12 2.12 17.05
N ALA A 16 0.68 1.74 15.89
CA ALA A 16 2.07 1.25 15.79
C ALA A 16 2.75 1.67 14.47
N PRO A 17 3.13 2.94 14.31
CA PRO A 17 2.92 3.49 12.99
C PRO A 17 4.31 3.80 12.35
N PHE A 18 4.56 3.34 11.11
CA PHE A 18 5.91 3.35 10.50
C PHE A 18 6.34 4.73 9.96
N ALA A 19 5.40 5.57 9.50
CA ALA A 19 5.66 6.91 8.97
C ALA A 19 4.69 7.95 9.56
N LYS A 20 5.19 8.83 10.45
CA LYS A 20 4.36 9.68 11.33
C LYS A 20 3.38 10.64 10.64
N ASP A 21 3.68 10.96 9.39
CA ASP A 21 2.95 11.96 8.62
C ASP A 21 2.00 11.32 7.58
N GLU A 22 2.00 9.98 7.46
CA GLU A 22 1.19 9.24 6.47
C GLU A 22 -0.04 8.55 7.09
N TYR A 23 -0.35 8.85 8.36
CA TYR A 23 -1.51 8.31 9.06
C TYR A 23 -2.79 8.98 8.60
N TYR A 24 -3.41 8.35 7.62
CA TYR A 24 -4.79 8.65 7.30
C TYR A 24 -5.51 7.32 7.13
N PHE A 25 -6.28 6.93 8.14
CA PHE A 25 -7.42 6.02 8.01
C PHE A 25 -8.57 6.63 8.79
N LYS A 26 -9.71 6.83 8.14
CA LYS A 26 -10.94 7.34 8.77
C LYS A 26 -12.11 6.53 8.26
N LEU A 27 -12.88 6.01 9.21
CA LEU A 27 -14.14 5.34 8.94
C LEU A 27 -15.28 6.21 9.45
N ARG A 28 -16.27 6.49 8.59
CA ARG A 28 -17.46 7.25 8.97
C ARG A 28 -18.71 6.52 8.51
N PRO A 29 -19.68 6.23 9.39
CA PRO A 29 -20.94 5.64 8.96
C PRO A 29 -21.70 6.65 8.09
N ILE A 30 -22.25 6.18 6.97
CA ILE A 30 -23.15 6.96 6.10
C ILE A 30 -24.57 6.44 6.22
N VAL A 31 -24.75 5.13 6.38
CA VAL A 31 -26.06 4.49 6.53
C VAL A 31 -25.99 3.48 7.66
N THR A 32 -26.96 3.54 8.56
CA THR A 32 -27.12 2.55 9.63
C THR A 32 -28.25 1.56 9.31
N TRP A 33 -28.16 0.39 9.93
CA TRP A 33 -29.13 -0.69 9.73
C TRP A 33 -30.55 -0.25 10.09
N GLU A 34 -30.70 0.51 11.18
CA GLU A 34 -31.99 0.98 11.70
C GLU A 34 -32.69 1.93 10.73
N GLU A 35 -31.93 2.67 9.91
CA GLU A 35 -32.49 3.65 8.98
C GLU A 35 -32.94 3.01 7.66
N LYS A 36 -32.14 2.08 7.11
CA LYS A 36 -32.32 1.59 5.72
C LYS A 36 -32.27 0.06 5.56
N GLY A 37 -32.05 -0.70 6.63
CA GLY A 37 -31.91 -2.16 6.57
C GLY A 37 -30.59 -2.62 5.93
N PHE A 38 -29.57 -1.76 5.89
CA PHE A 38 -28.19 -2.10 5.52
C PHE A 38 -27.21 -1.15 6.20
N VAL A 39 -25.93 -1.52 6.23
CA VAL A 39 -24.85 -0.67 6.77
C VAL A 39 -23.93 -0.26 5.62
N SER A 40 -23.58 1.02 5.57
CA SER A 40 -22.59 1.54 4.62
C SER A 40 -21.70 2.56 5.32
N ASN A 41 -20.39 2.46 5.06
CA ASN A 41 -19.38 3.34 5.64
C ASN A 41 -18.61 4.05 4.53
N LEU A 42 -18.24 5.31 4.77
CA LEU A 42 -17.24 6.02 4.01
C LEU A 42 -15.88 5.70 4.61
N VAL A 43 -14.95 5.27 3.77
CA VAL A 43 -13.56 5.07 4.15
C VAL A 43 -12.74 6.13 3.46
N GLU A 44 -11.90 6.82 4.22
CA GLU A 44 -10.84 7.66 3.67
C GLU A 44 -9.50 7.15 4.19
N MET A 45 -8.55 6.87 3.30
CA MET A 45 -7.23 6.39 3.71
C MET A 45 -6.12 6.81 2.75
N THR A 46 -4.86 6.76 3.20
CA THR A 46 -3.72 6.77 2.27
C THR A 46 -3.62 5.43 1.56
N VAL A 47 -3.01 5.42 0.36
CA VAL A 47 -2.77 4.18 -0.38
C VAL A 47 -1.69 3.30 0.25
N HIS A 48 -0.96 3.84 1.23
CA HIS A 48 0.10 3.15 1.99
C HIS A 48 -0.37 2.72 3.39
N ALA A 49 -1.67 2.82 3.70
CA ALA A 49 -2.23 2.37 4.96
C ALA A 49 -2.36 0.84 4.99
N GLY A 50 -1.88 0.21 6.07
CA GLY A 50 -1.98 -1.23 6.29
C GLY A 50 -1.04 -2.07 5.44
N THR A 51 -1.34 -3.36 5.33
CA THR A 51 -0.66 -4.27 4.41
C THR A 51 -1.04 -3.91 2.97
N HIS A 52 -0.11 -3.32 2.21
CA HIS A 52 -0.34 -2.83 0.86
C HIS A 52 0.73 -3.31 -0.12
N ILE A 53 0.48 -3.08 -1.41
CA ILE A 53 1.43 -3.36 -2.49
C ILE A 53 1.72 -2.05 -3.21
N ASP A 54 3.00 -1.68 -3.26
CA ASP A 54 3.43 -0.50 -3.99
C ASP A 54 3.45 -0.74 -5.51
N SER A 55 2.84 0.18 -6.23
CA SER A 55 2.99 0.25 -7.69
C SER A 55 4.43 0.63 -8.05
N PRO A 56 4.99 0.17 -9.19
CA PRO A 56 6.31 0.62 -9.66
C PRO A 56 6.44 2.14 -9.80
N HIS A 57 5.33 2.87 -9.95
CA HIS A 57 5.31 4.32 -9.97
C HIS A 57 5.64 4.96 -8.62
N HIS A 58 5.49 4.24 -7.51
CA HIS A 58 5.76 4.70 -6.14
C HIS A 58 7.23 5.07 -5.93
N SER A 59 8.15 4.33 -6.57
CA SER A 59 9.60 4.46 -6.36
C SER A 59 10.38 4.84 -7.62
N ARG A 60 9.73 5.38 -8.66
CA ARG A 60 10.44 5.87 -9.85
C ARG A 60 11.37 7.03 -9.46
N ARG A 61 12.59 6.70 -9.07
CA ARG A 61 13.75 7.51 -9.40
C ARG A 61 13.76 7.58 -10.93
N ASP A 62 13.79 8.80 -11.44
CA ASP A 62 14.04 9.07 -12.83
C ASP A 62 15.44 8.49 -13.16
N ASP A 63 15.50 7.22 -13.56
CA ASP A 63 16.70 6.51 -13.98
C ASP A 63 17.12 7.04 -15.37
N ARG A 64 17.44 8.33 -15.45
CA ARG A 64 18.38 8.88 -16.42
C ARG A 64 19.82 8.52 -16.07
N ARG A 65 20.04 7.38 -15.40
CA ARG A 65 21.34 6.72 -15.22
C ARG A 65 21.20 5.21 -15.38
N GLY A 66 20.62 4.78 -16.49
CA GLY A 66 20.42 3.36 -16.82
C GLY A 66 20.96 2.90 -18.18
N HIS A 67 21.60 3.75 -18.99
CA HIS A 67 22.38 3.28 -20.14
C HIS A 67 23.75 2.74 -19.67
N ARG A 68 23.74 1.55 -19.08
CA ARG A 68 24.89 0.63 -19.14
C ARG A 68 24.38 -0.76 -19.52
N HIS A 69 23.90 -0.84 -20.76
CA HIS A 69 23.83 -2.11 -21.46
C HIS A 69 25.26 -2.63 -21.64
N ARG A 70 25.54 -3.74 -20.94
CA ARG A 70 26.44 -4.84 -21.29
C ARG A 70 27.51 -4.56 -22.37
N SER A 71 28.77 -4.52 -21.95
CA SER A 71 29.91 -4.97 -22.75
C SER A 71 30.98 -5.61 -21.86
N HIS A 72 30.64 -6.75 -21.25
CA HIS A 72 31.63 -7.75 -20.86
C HIS A 72 31.56 -8.92 -21.84
N LEU A 73 32.13 -8.69 -23.02
CA LEU A 73 32.56 -9.72 -23.96
C LEU A 73 33.74 -9.14 -24.74
N GLN A 74 34.95 -9.31 -24.19
CA GLN A 74 36.17 -9.67 -24.93
C GLN A 74 37.36 -9.72 -23.95
N GLY A 75 37.54 -10.91 -23.39
CA GLY A 75 38.83 -11.43 -22.95
C GLY A 75 39.00 -12.78 -23.65
N HIS A 76 40.23 -13.05 -24.13
CA HIS A 76 40.70 -14.21 -24.88
C HIS A 76 40.55 -14.17 -26.41
N ARG A 77 41.48 -13.49 -27.08
CA ARG A 77 42.70 -14.11 -27.66
C ARG A 77 43.56 -13.04 -28.32
#